data_AF-A0A318ED65-F1
#
_entry.id   AF-A0A318ED65-F1
#
_cell.length_a   1.000
_cell.length_b   1.000
_cell.length_c   1.000
_cell.angle_alpha   90.00
_cell.angle_beta   90.00
_cell.angle_gamma   90.00
#
_symmetry.space_group_name_H-M   'P 1'
#
loop_
_entity.id
_entity.type
_entity.pdbx_description
1 polymer ?
#
loop_
_entity_poly.entity_id
_entity_poly.type
_entity_poly.pdbx_seq_one_letter_code
_entity_poly.pdbx_strand_id
1 'polypeptide(L)'
;MPPKRSPRTFTALLLALGMGLCAYYGQEWWALPDYSAADIEASVELNLRLELQRRGPHLQPDEAGIARLRDMIEREITAQLTQQREKIQLRFGVGLVALVLGLGQLAMARILGQKSDA
;
A
#
# COMPACT_ATOMS: atom_id res chain seq x y z
N MET A 1 3.85 -37.09 -18.83
CA MET A 1 2.42 -36.77 -18.65
C MET A 1 2.32 -35.43 -17.95
N PRO A 2 1.70 -34.39 -18.53
CA PRO A 2 1.53 -33.13 -17.82
C PRO A 2 0.61 -33.35 -16.61
N PRO A 3 0.93 -32.80 -15.42
CA PRO A 3 0.10 -32.97 -14.24
C PRO A 3 -1.28 -32.34 -14.50
N LYS A 4 -2.35 -33.14 -14.38
CA LYS A 4 -3.72 -32.62 -14.36
C LYS A 4 -3.87 -31.73 -13.13
N ARG A 5 -3.84 -30.40 -13.33
CA ARG A 5 -4.07 -29.43 -12.26
C ARG A 5 -5.48 -29.63 -11.72
N SER A 6 -5.59 -30.03 -10.46
CA SER A 6 -6.89 -30.20 -9.82
C SER A 6 -7.47 -28.82 -9.47
N PRO A 7 -8.79 -28.59 -9.64
CA PRO A 7 -9.43 -27.33 -9.24
C PRO A 7 -9.25 -27.02 -7.76
N ARG A 8 -9.11 -28.06 -6.91
CA ARG A 8 -8.81 -27.91 -5.48
C ARG A 8 -7.46 -27.25 -5.21
N THR A 9 -6.45 -27.53 -6.03
CA THR A 9 -5.12 -26.91 -5.91
C THR A 9 -5.19 -25.41 -6.20
N PHE A 10 -6.00 -25.00 -7.19
CA PHE A 10 -6.19 -23.59 -7.52
C PHE A 10 -6.91 -22.84 -6.39
N THR A 11 -7.98 -23.42 -5.84
CA THR A 11 -8.68 -22.84 -4.67
C THR A 11 -7.76 -22.70 -3.46
N ALA A 12 -6.95 -23.71 -3.17
CA ALA A 12 -5.99 -23.66 -2.05
C ALA A 12 -4.93 -22.57 -2.26
N LEU A 13 -4.43 -22.40 -3.48
CA LEU A 13 -3.47 -21.33 -3.81
C LEU A 13 -4.11 -19.94 -3.67
N LEU A 14 -5.33 -19.73 -4.16
CA LEU A 14 -6.05 -18.46 -3.99
C LEU A 14 -6.27 -18.12 -2.52
N LEU A 15 -6.66 -19.10 -1.71
CA LEU A 15 -6.86 -18.91 -0.28
C LEU A 15 -5.56 -18.62 0.46
N ALA A 16 -4.49 -19.38 0.20
CA ALA A 16 -3.20 -19.17 0.84
C ALA A 16 -2.61 -17.80 0.45
N LEU A 17 -2.69 -17.43 -0.83
CA LEU A 17 -2.17 -16.18 -1.34
C LEU A 17 -3.02 -14.99 -0.88
N GLY A 18 -4.34 -15.12 -0.89
CA GLY A 18 -5.27 -14.12 -0.36
C GLY A 18 -5.06 -13.88 1.14
N MET A 19 -4.99 -14.95 1.95
CA MET A 19 -4.69 -14.84 3.39
C MET A 19 -3.32 -14.22 3.64
N GLY A 20 -2.29 -14.67 2.92
CA GLY A 20 -0.93 -14.16 3.07
C GLY A 20 -0.83 -12.67 2.76
N LEU A 21 -1.41 -12.22 1.63
CA LEU A 21 -1.44 -10.81 1.25
C LEU A 21 -2.27 -9.98 2.26
N CYS A 22 -3.43 -10.47 2.68
CA CYS A 22 -4.25 -9.75 3.66
C CYS A 22 -3.53 -9.62 5.01
N ALA A 23 -2.92 -10.69 5.50
CA ALA A 23 -2.20 -10.67 6.77
C ALA A 23 -1.00 -9.72 6.70
N TYR A 24 -0.19 -9.82 5.63
CA TYR A 24 1.00 -8.99 5.46
C TYR A 24 0.66 -7.50 5.27
N TYR A 25 -0.19 -7.16 4.30
CA TYR A 25 -0.55 -5.76 4.04
C TYR A 25 -1.49 -5.19 5.09
N GLY A 26 -2.26 -6.02 5.79
CA GLY A 26 -3.02 -5.62 6.97
C GLY A 26 -2.10 -5.23 8.12
N GLN A 27 -1.02 -5.98 8.34
CA GLN A 27 0.02 -5.61 9.31
C GLN A 27 0.76 -4.34 8.90
N GLU A 28 1.17 -4.21 7.63
CA GLU A 28 1.79 -2.95 7.15
C GLU A 28 0.87 -1.75 7.32
N TRP A 29 -0.42 -1.90 7.03
CA TRP A 29 -1.39 -0.83 7.24
C TRP A 29 -1.52 -0.49 8.73
N TRP A 30 -1.63 -1.48 9.60
CA TRP A 30 -1.71 -1.24 11.05
C TRP A 30 -0.45 -0.58 11.62
N ALA A 31 0.72 -0.88 11.03
CA ALA A 31 2.00 -0.30 11.42
C ALA A 31 2.28 1.08 10.78
N LEU A 32 1.39 1.60 9.90
CA LEU A 32 1.57 2.94 9.34
C LEU A 32 1.50 3.98 10.46
N PRO A 33 2.51 4.85 10.60
CA PRO A 33 2.46 5.94 11.56
C PRO A 33 1.44 6.99 11.11
N ASP A 34 0.63 7.47 12.06
CA ASP A 34 -0.22 8.64 11.87
C ASP A 34 0.63 9.90 12.04
N TYR A 35 1.10 10.47 10.92
CA TYR A 35 1.83 11.74 10.94
C TYR A 35 0.88 12.88 11.30
N SER A 36 1.20 13.62 12.37
CA SER A 36 0.50 14.85 12.69
C SER A 36 0.92 15.99 11.74
N ALA A 37 0.10 17.03 11.65
CA ALA A 37 0.47 18.23 10.89
C ALA A 37 1.79 18.85 11.38
N ALA A 38 2.08 18.75 12.68
CA ALA A 38 3.32 19.23 13.26
C ALA A 38 4.55 18.41 12.81
N ASP A 39 4.39 17.09 12.61
CA ASP A 39 5.47 16.23 12.11
C ASP A 39 5.79 16.52 10.64
N ILE A 40 4.76 16.83 9.85
CA ILE A 40 4.91 17.25 8.45
C ILE A 40 5.64 18.59 8.41
N GLU A 41 5.22 19.58 9.19
CA GLU A 41 5.88 20.90 9.25
C GLU A 41 7.35 20.79 9.66
N ALA A 42 7.65 20.00 10.70
CA ALA A 42 9.03 19.75 11.14
C ALA A 42 9.87 19.11 10.01
N SER A 43 9.28 18.17 9.27
CA SER A 43 9.93 17.52 8.12
C SER A 43 10.17 18.49 6.96
N VAL A 44 9.21 19.39 6.69
CA VAL A 44 9.34 20.43 5.67
C VAL A 44 10.47 21.39 6.02
N GLU A 45 10.52 21.87 7.26
CA GLU A 45 11.56 22.80 7.73
C GLU A 45 12.95 22.16 7.71
N LEU A 46 13.07 20.88 8.10
CA LEU A 46 14.32 20.13 8.01
C LEU A 46 14.80 20.02 6.55
N ASN A 47 13.92 19.62 5.63
CA ASN A 47 14.25 19.48 4.22
C ASN A 47 14.59 20.82 3.56
N LEU A 48 13.88 21.88 3.93
CA LEU A 48 14.17 23.24 3.46
C LEU A 48 15.59 23.67 3.84
N ARG A 49 16.00 23.44 5.08
CA ARG A 49 17.37 23.75 5.53
C ARG A 49 18.43 22.95 4.78
N LEU A 50 18.19 21.65 4.56
CA LEU A 50 19.09 20.79 3.79
C LEU A 50 19.22 21.27 2.34
N GLU A 51 18.11 21.67 1.72
CA GLU A 51 18.08 22.16 0.35
C GLU A 51 18.79 23.51 0.20
N LEU A 52 18.61 24.43 1.17
CA LEU A 52 19.33 25.70 1.22
C LEU A 52 20.84 25.49 1.43
N GLN A 53 21.24 24.55 2.28
CA GLN A 53 22.65 24.19 2.47
C GLN A 53 23.28 23.61 1.20
N ARG A 54 22.54 22.80 0.43
CA ARG A 54 23.02 22.21 -0.83
C ARG A 54 23.29 23.22 -1.93
N ARG A 55 22.52 24.32 -1.99
CA ARG A 55 22.62 25.33 -3.06
C ARG A 55 23.85 26.23 -2.92
N GLY A 56 24.49 26.26 -1.76
CA GLY A 56 25.67 27.06 -1.48
C GLY A 56 25.38 28.56 -1.33
N PRO A 57 26.37 29.37 -0.87
CA PRO A 57 26.13 30.74 -0.42
C PRO A 57 25.66 31.71 -1.51
N HIS A 58 26.00 31.44 -2.78
CA HIS A 58 25.79 32.35 -3.90
C HIS A 58 24.47 32.11 -4.68
N LEU A 59 23.73 31.05 -4.34
CA LEU A 59 22.46 30.67 -5.00
C LEU A 59 21.30 30.63 -4.00
N GLN A 60 21.41 31.39 -2.90
CA GLN A 60 20.33 31.46 -1.92
C GLN A 60 19.11 32.18 -2.55
N PRO A 61 17.92 31.55 -2.52
CA PRO A 61 16.70 32.15 -3.04
C PRO A 61 16.27 33.35 -2.20
N ASP A 62 15.51 34.25 -2.82
CA ASP A 62 14.80 35.34 -2.16
C ASP A 62 13.66 34.80 -1.26
N GLU A 63 13.07 35.64 -0.42
CA GLU A 63 11.96 35.23 0.49
C GLU A 63 10.79 34.58 -0.26
N ALA A 64 10.44 35.11 -1.44
CA ALA A 64 9.40 34.53 -2.30
C ALA A 64 9.83 33.18 -2.91
N GLY A 65 11.11 32.97 -3.16
CA GLY A 65 11.68 31.69 -3.57
C GLY A 65 11.70 30.66 -2.44
N ILE A 66 12.01 31.07 -1.21
CA ILE A 66 11.99 30.22 -0.01
C ILE A 66 10.56 29.73 0.26
N ALA A 67 9.57 30.62 0.22
CA ALA A 67 8.17 30.25 0.41
C ALA A 67 7.69 29.24 -0.63
N ARG A 68 8.09 29.42 -1.91
CA ARG A 68 7.79 28.45 -2.98
C ARG A 68 8.47 27.11 -2.78
N LEU A 69 9.72 27.11 -2.31
CA LEU A 69 10.43 25.87 -1.97
C LEU A 69 9.72 25.12 -0.84
N ARG A 70 9.28 25.84 0.19
CA ARG A 70 8.55 25.27 1.32
C ARG A 70 7.25 24.58 0.87
N ASP A 71 6.42 25.27 0.09
CA ASP A 71 5.16 24.71 -0.45
C ASP A 71 5.43 23.49 -1.35
N MET A 72 6.47 23.54 -2.18
CA MET A 72 6.87 22.40 -3.02
C MET A 72 7.26 21.17 -2.18
N ILE A 73 8.08 21.36 -1.15
CA ILE A 73 8.53 20.28 -0.25
C ILE A 73 7.34 19.71 0.53
N GLU A 74 6.44 20.55 1.04
CA GLU A 74 5.24 20.12 1.75
C GLU A 74 4.33 19.24 0.88
N ARG A 75 4.08 19.67 -0.35
CA ARG A 75 3.30 18.89 -1.32
C ARG A 75 3.97 17.57 -1.67
N GLU A 76 5.29 17.56 -1.83
CA GLU A 76 6.04 16.35 -2.12
C GLU A 76 5.94 15.32 -0.97
N ILE A 77 6.17 15.75 0.27
CA ILE A 77 6.06 14.89 1.45
C ILE A 77 4.63 14.34 1.56
N THR A 78 3.63 15.20 1.45
CA THR A 78 2.21 14.82 1.56
C THR A 78 1.82 13.84 0.45
N ALA A 79 2.27 14.07 -0.78
CA ALA A 79 2.02 13.19 -1.91
C ALA A 79 2.67 11.82 -1.72
N GLN A 80 3.92 11.77 -1.24
CA GLN A 80 4.62 10.52 -0.95
C GLN A 80 3.90 9.70 0.13
N LEU A 81 3.49 10.35 1.22
CA LEU A 81 2.74 9.69 2.30
C LEU A 81 1.40 9.12 1.81
N THR A 82 0.66 9.92 1.04
CA THR A 82 -0.62 9.50 0.46
C THR A 82 -0.43 8.31 -0.49
N GLN A 83 0.56 8.39 -1.37
CA GLN A 83 0.86 7.33 -2.33
C GLN A 83 1.28 6.02 -1.63
N GLN A 84 2.05 6.10 -0.54
CA GLN A 84 2.41 4.91 0.24
C GLN A 84 1.17 4.23 0.83
N ARG A 85 0.26 5.00 1.42
CA ARG A 85 -0.98 4.50 1.99
C ARG A 85 -1.87 3.86 0.94
N GLU A 86 -2.08 4.53 -0.19
CA GLU A 86 -2.87 4.01 -1.32
C GLU A 86 -2.30 2.70 -1.86
N LYS A 87 -0.97 2.61 -1.98
CA LYS A 87 -0.29 1.40 -2.47
C LYS A 87 -0.51 0.21 -1.54
N ILE A 88 -0.42 0.42 -0.22
CA ILE A 88 -0.70 -0.63 0.78
C ILE A 88 -2.17 -1.06 0.69
N GLN A 89 -3.09 -0.10 0.65
CA GLN A 89 -4.54 -0.37 0.54
C GLN A 89 -4.89 -1.14 -0.74
N LEU A 90 -4.32 -0.77 -1.88
CA LEU A 90 -4.55 -1.46 -3.15
C LEU A 90 -4.06 -2.91 -3.10
N ARG A 91 -2.86 -3.13 -2.56
CA ARG A 91 -2.28 -4.47 -2.43
C ARG A 91 -3.05 -5.35 -1.43
N PHE A 92 -3.51 -4.76 -0.34
CA PHE A 92 -4.44 -5.40 0.58
C PHE A 92 -5.74 -5.78 -0.13
N GLY A 93 -6.31 -4.87 -0.94
CA GLY A 93 -7.51 -5.10 -1.74
C GLY A 93 -7.35 -6.26 -2.73
N VAL A 94 -6.19 -6.37 -3.39
CA VAL A 94 -5.88 -7.52 -4.27
C VAL A 94 -5.89 -8.84 -3.48
N GLY A 95 -5.29 -8.85 -2.29
CA GLY A 95 -5.33 -9.99 -1.38
C GLY A 95 -6.76 -10.36 -0.98
N LEU A 96 -7.59 -9.36 -0.67
CA LEU A 96 -8.99 -9.55 -0.28
C LEU A 96 -9.81 -10.13 -1.43
N VAL A 97 -9.62 -9.65 -2.66
CA VAL A 97 -10.29 -10.19 -3.86
C VAL A 97 -9.89 -11.66 -4.07
N ALA A 98 -8.59 -11.98 -3.98
CA ALA A 98 -8.14 -13.37 -4.10
C ALA A 98 -8.75 -14.28 -3.02
N LEU A 99 -8.85 -13.79 -1.78
CA LEU A 99 -9.48 -14.50 -0.67
C LEU A 99 -10.98 -14.76 -0.93
N VAL A 100 -11.73 -13.73 -1.33
CA VAL A 100 -13.16 -13.83 -1.64
C VAL A 100 -13.42 -14.81 -2.78
N LEU A 101 -12.62 -14.77 -3.84
CA LEU A 101 -12.72 -15.73 -4.95
C LEU A 101 -12.40 -17.16 -4.50
N GLY A 102 -11.37 -17.35 -3.67
CA GLY A 102 -11.04 -18.65 -3.10
C GLY A 102 -12.17 -19.21 -2.22
N LEU A 103 -12.76 -18.37 -1.36
CA LEU A 103 -13.90 -18.75 -0.52
C LEU A 103 -15.15 -19.06 -1.35
N GLY A 104 -15.43 -18.25 -2.38
CA GLY A 104 -16.54 -18.47 -3.31
C GLY A 104 -16.41 -19.81 -4.04
N GLN A 105 -15.23 -20.15 -4.54
CA GLN A 105 -14.98 -21.45 -5.16
C GLN A 105 -15.14 -22.61 -4.18
N LEU A 106 -14.65 -22.46 -2.95
CA LEU A 106 -14.80 -23.48 -1.92
C LEU A 106 -16.28 -23.72 -1.57
N ALA A 107 -17.06 -22.65 -1.42
CA ALA A 107 -18.49 -22.72 -1.16
C ALA A 107 -19.25 -23.37 -2.34
N MET A 108 -18.95 -22.96 -3.57
CA MET A 108 -19.56 -23.53 -4.78
C MET A 108 -19.25 -25.03 -4.91
N ALA A 109 -18.01 -25.44 -4.64
CA ALA A 109 -17.61 -26.84 -4.65
C ALA A 109 -18.31 -27.67 -3.56
N ARG A 110 -18.58 -27.08 -2.38
CA ARG A 110 -19.37 -27.72 -1.32
C ARG A 110 -20.82 -27.91 -1.74
N ILE A 111 -21.46 -26.88 -2.31
CA ILE A 111 -22.87 -26.92 -2.73
C ILE A 111 -23.08 -27.91 -3.90
N LEU A 112 -22.21 -27.88 -4.92
CA LEU A 112 -22.32 -28.82 -6.04
C LEU A 112 -21.94 -30.25 -5.65
N GLY A 113 -20.93 -30.43 -4.78
CA GLY A 113 -20.57 -31.75 -4.26
C GLY A 113 -21.73 -32.38 -3.47
N GLN A 114 -22.44 -31.60 -2.67
CA GLN A 114 -23.59 -32.06 -1.89
C GLN A 114 -24.79 -32.46 -2.76
N LYS A 115 -24.94 -31.89 -3.96
CA LYS A 115 -25.98 -32.24 -4.94
C LYS A 115 -25.70 -33.52 -5.72
N SER A 116 -24.47 -34.04 -5.70
CA SER A 116 -24.11 -35.27 -6.41
C SER A 116 -24.31 -36.54 -5.57
N ASP A 117 -24.46 -36.39 -4.25
CA ASP A 117 -24.63 -37.48 -3.29
C ASP A 117 -26.08 -37.58 -2.73
N ALA A 118 -27.02 -36.82 -3.30
CA ALA A 118 -28.46 -36.84 -3.00
C ALA A 118 -29.26 -37.19 -4.26
#